data_AF-A0A6J7TRX9-F1
#
_entry.id   AF-A0A6J7TRX9-F1
#
_cell.length_a   1.000
_cell.length_b   1.000
_cell.length_c   1.000
_cell.angle_alpha   90.00
_cell.angle_beta   90.00
_cell.angle_gamma   90.00
#
_symmetry.space_group_name_H-M   'P 1'
#
loop_
_entity.id
_entity.type
_entity.pdbx_description
1 polymer ?
#
loop_
_entity_poly.entity_id
_entity_poly.type
_entity_poly.pdbx_seq_one_letter_code
_entity_poly.pdbx_strand_id
1 'polypeptide(L)'
;MLWRYEDLLRRNTHSLVVDLGFGATSITTLEMAARLRTKYADLEFVGLEIDPERVKIANQSAQPHINFQLGGFEVPTSQKPLIIRAFNVLRQYDESEVTKYWAMMQARLAPNGRIIEGTCDEIGRRATWIELDNLRPLTLSLGVRLHGLDNPAEVAERLPKFLIHRNTPGNRIHTFLQDLSKSWDSHSGYRVFGPSQRWRAAVNSLRDSWPIVNKQHREGELTIEWSAIAPD
;
A
#
# COMPACT_ATOMS: atom_id res chain seq x y z
N MET A 1 7.79 -1.88 -0.22
CA MET A 1 6.56 -2.60 -0.67
C MET A 1 6.81 -4.03 -1.17
N LEU A 2 7.55 -4.25 -2.27
CA LEU A 2 7.63 -5.57 -2.95
C LEU A 2 8.12 -6.74 -2.07
N TRP A 3 9.00 -6.49 -1.11
CA TRP A 3 9.61 -7.51 -0.25
C TRP A 3 8.60 -8.31 0.58
N ARG A 4 7.44 -7.73 0.93
CA ARG A 4 6.38 -8.44 1.69
C ARG A 4 5.73 -9.54 0.86
N TYR A 5 5.72 -9.37 -0.45
CA TYR A 5 5.02 -10.24 -1.38
C TYR A 5 5.98 -11.16 -2.15
N GLU A 6 7.28 -11.11 -1.87
CA GLU A 6 8.29 -11.92 -2.59
C GLU A 6 8.00 -13.43 -2.48
N ASP A 7 7.76 -13.95 -1.28
CA ASP A 7 7.44 -15.37 -1.12
C ASP A 7 6.11 -15.77 -1.76
N LEU A 8 5.12 -14.86 -1.74
CA LEU A 8 3.82 -15.07 -2.38
C LEU A 8 3.98 -15.16 -3.90
N LEU A 9 4.69 -14.19 -4.50
CA LEU A 9 4.92 -14.13 -5.94
C LEU A 9 5.82 -15.26 -6.44
N ARG A 10 6.87 -15.60 -5.68
CA ARG A 10 7.79 -16.70 -6.00
C ARG A 10 7.08 -18.06 -6.09
N ARG A 11 6.04 -18.28 -5.29
CA ARG A 11 5.25 -19.53 -5.30
C ARG A 11 4.15 -19.54 -6.37
N ASN A 12 3.88 -18.41 -7.01
CA ASN A 12 2.72 -18.21 -7.87
C ASN A 12 3.11 -17.40 -9.13
N THR A 13 4.14 -17.85 -9.84
CA THR A 13 4.81 -17.07 -10.90
C THR A 13 3.96 -16.77 -12.13
N HIS A 14 2.88 -17.51 -12.36
CA HIS A 14 1.94 -17.35 -13.49
C HIS A 14 0.63 -16.67 -13.06
N SER A 15 0.70 -15.79 -12.07
CA SER A 15 -0.49 -15.15 -11.50
C SER A 15 -0.78 -13.79 -12.09
N LEU A 16 -2.04 -13.39 -11.98
CA LEU A 16 -2.52 -12.07 -12.33
C LEU A 16 -2.29 -11.06 -11.19
N VAL A 17 -1.74 -9.91 -11.53
CA VAL A 17 -1.65 -8.70 -10.71
C VAL A 17 -2.54 -7.62 -11.32
N VAL A 18 -3.43 -7.05 -10.53
CA VAL A 18 -4.33 -5.97 -10.95
C VAL A 18 -3.87 -4.64 -10.37
N ASP A 19 -3.79 -3.62 -11.22
CA ASP A 19 -3.69 -2.21 -10.83
C ASP A 19 -5.07 -1.56 -10.98
N LEU A 20 -5.81 -1.44 -9.88
CA LEU A 20 -7.13 -0.86 -9.87
C LEU A 20 -7.03 0.66 -9.81
N GLY A 21 -7.70 1.35 -10.74
CA GLY A 21 -7.72 2.80 -10.84
C GLY A 21 -6.37 3.36 -11.28
N PHE A 22 -5.83 2.90 -12.42
CA PHE A 22 -4.54 3.41 -12.93
C PHE A 22 -4.58 4.91 -13.27
N GLY A 23 -5.78 5.51 -13.38
CA GLY A 23 -5.95 6.95 -13.53
C GLY A 23 -5.74 7.43 -14.96
N ALA A 24 -5.25 8.66 -15.12
CA ALA A 24 -5.19 9.32 -16.43
C ALA A 24 -4.22 8.67 -17.43
N THR A 25 -3.26 7.87 -16.96
CA THR A 25 -2.21 7.27 -17.80
C THR A 25 -1.90 5.85 -17.35
N SER A 26 -1.45 5.00 -18.28
CA SER A 26 -1.04 3.61 -18.06
C SER A 26 0.25 3.43 -17.24
N ILE A 27 0.91 4.53 -16.85
CA ILE A 27 2.29 4.50 -16.33
C ILE A 27 2.44 3.69 -15.05
N THR A 28 1.45 3.73 -14.14
CA THR A 28 1.53 3.02 -12.86
C THR A 28 1.54 1.52 -13.06
N THR A 29 0.68 1.01 -13.95
CA THR A 29 0.62 -0.41 -14.31
C THR A 29 1.90 -0.84 -15.02
N LEU A 30 2.39 -0.04 -15.97
CA LEU A 30 3.62 -0.32 -16.72
C LEU A 30 4.86 -0.33 -15.83
N GLU A 31 5.03 0.65 -14.95
CA GLU A 31 6.16 0.70 -14.02
C GLU A 31 6.12 -0.46 -13.02
N MET A 32 4.94 -0.80 -12.51
CA MET A 32 4.78 -1.94 -11.61
C MET A 32 5.15 -3.25 -12.32
N ALA A 33 4.65 -3.45 -13.54
CA ALA A 33 4.98 -4.62 -14.35
C ALA A 33 6.47 -4.69 -14.69
N ALA A 34 7.07 -3.58 -15.14
CA ALA A 34 8.49 -3.50 -15.45
C ALA A 34 9.36 -3.89 -14.25
N ARG A 35 9.04 -3.40 -13.04
CA ARG A 35 9.77 -3.75 -11.81
C ARG A 35 9.59 -5.22 -11.43
N LEU A 36 8.36 -5.72 -11.43
CA LEU A 36 8.05 -7.08 -10.96
C LEU A 36 8.54 -8.16 -11.94
N ARG A 37 8.41 -7.92 -13.24
CA ARG A 37 8.80 -8.89 -14.27
C ARG A 37 10.31 -9.07 -14.41
N THR A 38 11.14 -8.17 -13.86
CA THR A 38 12.58 -8.44 -13.71
C THR A 38 12.88 -9.67 -12.85
N LYS A 39 11.98 -10.01 -11.91
CA LYS A 39 12.12 -11.16 -11.00
C LYS A 39 11.15 -12.29 -11.33
N TYR A 40 9.97 -11.97 -11.85
CA TYR A 40 8.88 -12.91 -12.09
C TYR A 40 8.31 -12.68 -13.50
N ALA A 41 9.01 -13.22 -14.52
CA ALA A 41 8.77 -12.89 -15.92
C ALA A 41 7.36 -13.23 -16.43
N ASP A 42 6.75 -14.28 -15.86
CA ASP A 42 5.48 -14.87 -16.29
C ASP A 42 4.25 -14.29 -15.56
N LEU A 43 4.42 -13.20 -14.80
CA LEU A 43 3.29 -12.49 -14.19
C LEU A 43 2.48 -11.75 -15.26
N GLU A 44 1.15 -11.88 -15.15
CA GLU A 44 0.19 -11.15 -15.95
C GLU A 44 -0.25 -9.87 -15.22
N PHE A 45 -0.46 -8.80 -15.96
CA PHE A 45 -0.87 -7.50 -15.43
C PHE A 45 -2.12 -7.00 -16.13
N VAL A 46 -3.09 -6.53 -15.33
CA VAL A 46 -4.26 -5.81 -15.85
C VAL A 46 -4.41 -4.48 -15.11
N GLY A 47 -4.35 -3.39 -15.86
CA GLY A 47 -4.80 -2.08 -15.37
C GLY A 47 -6.31 -1.95 -15.55
N LEU A 48 -7.03 -1.65 -14.47
CA LEU A 48 -8.47 -1.39 -14.50
C LEU A 48 -8.74 0.10 -14.29
N GLU A 49 -9.67 0.64 -15.07
CA GLU A 49 -10.16 2.02 -14.92
C GLU A 49 -11.64 2.09 -15.31
N ILE A 50 -12.39 3.00 -14.68
CA ILE A 50 -13.84 3.16 -14.88
C ILE A 50 -14.19 4.04 -16.09
N ASP A 51 -13.24 4.83 -16.57
CA ASP A 51 -13.39 5.72 -17.71
C ASP A 51 -12.99 4.99 -19.01
N PRO A 52 -13.94 4.73 -19.93
CA PRO A 52 -13.65 4.00 -21.16
C PRO A 52 -12.68 4.72 -22.09
N GLU A 53 -12.64 6.06 -22.11
CA GLU A 53 -11.68 6.80 -22.94
C GLU A 53 -10.26 6.67 -22.39
N ARG A 54 -10.08 6.67 -21.05
CA ARG A 54 -8.77 6.38 -20.44
C ARG A 54 -8.30 4.97 -20.76
N VAL A 55 -9.19 3.98 -20.70
CA VAL A 55 -8.88 2.59 -21.07
C VAL A 55 -8.46 2.49 -22.54
N LYS A 56 -9.18 3.17 -23.44
CA LYS A 56 -8.85 3.20 -24.87
C LYS A 56 -7.47 3.81 -25.13
N ILE A 57 -7.12 4.91 -24.45
CA ILE A 57 -5.79 5.53 -24.53
C ILE A 57 -4.73 4.60 -23.96
N ALA A 58 -4.95 4.03 -22.77
CA ALA A 58 -4.01 3.14 -22.11
C ALA A 58 -3.67 1.90 -22.96
N ASN A 59 -4.65 1.35 -23.69
CA ASN A 59 -4.45 0.22 -24.60
C ASN A 59 -3.46 0.50 -25.74
N GLN A 60 -3.20 1.76 -26.10
CA GLN A 60 -2.14 2.11 -27.06
C GLN A 60 -0.73 1.78 -26.53
N SER A 61 -0.60 1.62 -25.20
CA SER A 61 0.64 1.23 -24.53
C SER A 61 0.63 -0.22 -24.04
N ALA A 62 -0.35 -1.03 -24.45
CA ALA A 62 -0.41 -2.45 -24.08
C ALA A 62 0.84 -3.20 -24.58
N GLN A 63 1.25 -4.22 -23.83
CA GLN A 63 2.43 -5.03 -24.11
C GLN A 63 2.12 -6.50 -23.82
N PRO A 64 2.95 -7.45 -24.30
CA PRO A 64 2.84 -8.82 -23.83
C PRO A 64 2.80 -8.88 -22.30
N HIS A 65 1.80 -9.61 -21.76
CA HIS A 65 1.50 -9.75 -20.33
C HIS A 65 0.96 -8.49 -19.61
N ILE A 66 0.67 -7.40 -20.33
CA ILE A 66 0.17 -6.15 -19.74
C ILE A 66 -1.00 -5.62 -20.56
N ASN A 67 -2.21 -5.73 -20.01
CA ASN A 67 -3.45 -5.33 -20.66
C ASN A 67 -4.19 -4.24 -19.85
N PHE A 68 -5.09 -3.51 -20.51
CA PHE A 68 -5.94 -2.50 -19.88
C PHE A 68 -7.40 -2.77 -20.17
N GLN A 69 -8.24 -2.75 -19.14
CA GLN A 69 -9.66 -3.13 -19.25
C GLN A 69 -10.55 -2.16 -18.48
N LEU A 70 -11.79 -2.03 -18.94
CA LEU A 70 -12.82 -1.30 -18.21
C LEU A 70 -13.22 -2.08 -16.95
N GLY A 71 -13.18 -1.44 -15.79
CA GLY A 71 -13.60 -2.06 -14.55
C GLY A 71 -13.30 -1.23 -13.30
N GLY A 72 -14.00 -1.55 -12.24
CA GLY A 72 -13.87 -0.99 -10.90
C GLY A 72 -13.65 -2.06 -9.83
N PHE A 73 -14.24 -1.86 -8.65
CA PHE A 73 -14.08 -2.72 -7.48
C PHE A 73 -14.61 -4.15 -7.68
N GLU A 74 -15.43 -4.38 -8.69
CA GLU A 74 -15.90 -5.70 -9.11
C GLU A 74 -14.82 -6.56 -9.78
N VAL A 75 -13.70 -5.93 -10.19
CA VAL A 75 -12.50 -6.56 -10.77
C VAL A 75 -12.90 -7.61 -11.82
N PRO A 76 -13.41 -7.17 -12.99
CA PRO A 76 -14.07 -8.04 -13.98
C PRO A 76 -13.08 -8.86 -14.83
N THR A 77 -11.92 -9.21 -14.26
CA THR A 77 -10.91 -10.03 -14.92
C THR A 77 -11.36 -11.50 -15.02
N SER A 78 -10.93 -12.20 -16.08
CA SER A 78 -11.26 -13.61 -16.29
C SER A 78 -10.61 -14.52 -15.25
N GLN A 79 -9.36 -14.24 -14.89
CA GLN A 79 -8.64 -14.91 -13.80
C GLN A 79 -8.84 -14.13 -12.49
N LYS A 80 -8.89 -14.87 -11.37
CA LYS A 80 -8.83 -14.28 -10.03
C LYS A 80 -7.42 -13.73 -9.76
N PRO A 81 -7.22 -12.43 -9.47
CA PRO A 81 -5.90 -11.87 -9.20
C PRO A 81 -5.30 -12.39 -7.89
N LEU A 82 -3.99 -12.60 -7.89
CA LEU A 82 -3.21 -12.85 -6.68
C LEU A 82 -2.96 -11.54 -5.91
N ILE A 83 -2.75 -10.44 -6.62
CA ILE A 83 -2.56 -9.12 -6.01
C ILE A 83 -3.51 -8.13 -6.68
N ILE A 84 -4.23 -7.35 -5.87
CA ILE A 84 -4.95 -6.14 -6.32
C ILE A 84 -4.30 -4.94 -5.63
N ARG A 85 -3.70 -4.04 -6.39
CA ARG A 85 -3.22 -2.75 -5.90
C ARG A 85 -4.29 -1.70 -6.16
N ALA A 86 -4.69 -0.95 -5.14
CA ALA A 86 -5.68 0.13 -5.24
C ALA A 86 -5.17 1.38 -4.52
N PHE A 87 -4.27 2.13 -5.16
CA PHE A 87 -3.67 3.34 -4.57
C PHE A 87 -4.40 4.60 -5.02
N ASN A 88 -4.72 5.47 -4.08
CA ASN A 88 -5.43 6.74 -4.30
C ASN A 88 -6.86 6.59 -4.85
N VAL A 89 -7.40 5.37 -4.86
CA VAL A 89 -8.72 5.03 -5.43
C VAL A 89 -9.87 5.26 -4.45
N LEU A 90 -9.72 4.94 -3.16
CA LEU A 90 -10.85 5.02 -2.22
C LEU A 90 -11.05 6.43 -1.62
N ARG A 91 -10.18 7.40 -1.93
CA ARG A 91 -10.12 8.70 -1.25
C ARG A 91 -11.39 9.54 -1.44
N GLN A 92 -12.01 9.43 -2.60
CA GLN A 92 -13.22 10.16 -2.97
C GLN A 92 -14.52 9.52 -2.47
N TYR A 93 -14.48 8.29 -1.95
CA TYR A 93 -15.68 7.61 -1.45
C TYR A 93 -15.94 7.94 0.01
N ASP A 94 -17.17 7.68 0.46
CA ASP A 94 -17.54 7.80 1.86
C ASP A 94 -16.87 6.70 2.69
N GLU A 95 -16.50 7.04 3.92
CA GLU A 95 -15.80 6.12 4.82
C GLU A 95 -16.63 4.86 5.09
N SER A 96 -17.95 5.01 5.22
CA SER A 96 -18.90 3.91 5.43
C SER A 96 -18.98 2.93 4.25
N GLU A 97 -18.56 3.35 3.05
CA GLU A 97 -18.57 2.49 1.86
C GLU A 97 -17.27 1.69 1.69
N VAL A 98 -16.19 2.05 2.39
CA VAL A 98 -14.87 1.44 2.20
C VAL A 98 -14.93 -0.09 2.41
N THR A 99 -15.64 -0.55 3.44
CA THR A 99 -15.77 -1.99 3.75
C THR A 99 -16.53 -2.75 2.66
N LYS A 100 -17.54 -2.13 2.04
CA LYS A 100 -18.28 -2.69 0.91
C LYS A 100 -17.35 -2.89 -0.29
N TYR A 101 -16.53 -1.89 -0.64
CA TYR A 101 -15.60 -2.00 -1.76
C TYR A 101 -14.46 -2.98 -1.48
N TRP A 102 -13.99 -3.08 -0.22
CA TRP A 102 -13.08 -4.14 0.20
C TRP A 102 -13.69 -5.52 -0.04
N ALA A 103 -14.92 -5.76 0.42
CA ALA A 103 -15.58 -7.06 0.24
C ALA A 103 -15.74 -7.44 -1.25
N MET A 104 -16.06 -6.47 -2.11
CA MET A 104 -16.13 -6.70 -3.56
C MET A 104 -14.79 -7.16 -4.14
N MET A 105 -13.69 -6.47 -3.81
CA MET A 105 -12.35 -6.86 -4.26
C MET A 105 -11.91 -8.21 -3.65
N GLN A 106 -12.20 -8.45 -2.38
CA GLN A 106 -11.82 -9.67 -1.66
C GLN A 106 -12.47 -10.92 -2.27
N ALA A 107 -13.72 -10.82 -2.74
CA ALA A 107 -14.43 -11.90 -3.42
C ALA A 107 -13.77 -12.33 -4.74
N ARG A 108 -12.97 -11.44 -5.34
CA ARG A 108 -12.29 -11.66 -6.62
C ARG A 108 -10.87 -12.20 -6.47
N LEU A 109 -10.26 -12.10 -5.30
CA LEU A 109 -8.91 -12.59 -5.05
C LEU A 109 -8.79 -14.11 -5.26
N ALA A 110 -7.65 -14.53 -5.81
CA ALA A 110 -7.20 -15.92 -5.78
C ALA A 110 -7.00 -16.40 -4.32
N PRO A 111 -6.92 -17.72 -4.08
CA PRO A 111 -6.54 -18.23 -2.77
C PRO A 111 -5.20 -17.62 -2.31
N ASN A 112 -5.15 -17.14 -1.06
CA ASN A 112 -4.01 -16.41 -0.48
C ASN A 112 -3.67 -15.08 -1.16
N GLY A 113 -4.58 -14.55 -1.98
CA GLY A 113 -4.39 -13.26 -2.62
C GLY A 113 -4.33 -12.11 -1.61
N ARG A 114 -3.86 -10.95 -2.08
CA ARG A 114 -3.72 -9.74 -1.27
C ARG A 114 -4.29 -8.53 -1.98
N ILE A 115 -5.05 -7.72 -1.27
CA ILE A 115 -5.34 -6.34 -1.66
C ILE A 115 -4.35 -5.43 -0.96
N ILE A 116 -3.85 -4.44 -1.69
CA ILE A 116 -3.00 -3.40 -1.17
C ILE A 116 -3.68 -2.06 -1.47
N GLU A 117 -4.48 -1.63 -0.52
CA GLU A 117 -5.25 -0.39 -0.59
C GLU A 117 -4.45 0.71 0.09
N GLY A 118 -4.21 1.83 -0.58
CA GLY A 118 -3.32 2.83 -0.03
C GLY A 118 -3.53 4.22 -0.58
N THR A 119 -2.84 5.17 0.05
CA THR A 119 -2.81 6.56 -0.36
C THR A 119 -1.37 7.04 -0.36
N CYS A 120 -0.98 7.81 -1.38
CA CYS A 120 0.33 8.46 -1.45
C CYS A 120 0.20 9.92 -1.91
N ASP A 121 1.21 10.73 -1.61
CA ASP A 121 1.33 12.06 -2.20
C ASP A 121 1.76 12.00 -3.68
N GLU A 122 1.64 13.14 -4.35
CA GLU A 122 1.75 13.29 -5.81
C GLU A 122 3.13 12.89 -6.34
N ILE A 123 4.14 13.05 -5.50
CA ILE A 123 5.55 12.78 -5.79
C ILE A 123 6.08 11.51 -5.10
N GLY A 124 5.22 10.75 -4.42
CA GLY A 124 5.55 9.46 -3.80
C GLY A 124 6.55 9.54 -2.63
N ARG A 125 6.62 10.68 -1.93
CA ARG A 125 7.46 10.86 -0.74
C ARG A 125 6.80 10.30 0.52
N ARG A 126 5.47 10.24 0.56
CA ARG A 126 4.70 9.77 1.71
C ARG A 126 3.59 8.85 1.22
N ALA A 127 3.50 7.68 1.81
CA ALA A 127 2.46 6.72 1.52
C ALA A 127 2.04 5.95 2.75
N THR A 128 0.77 5.56 2.82
CA THR A 128 0.30 4.52 3.73
C THR A 128 -0.54 3.51 2.97
N TRP A 129 -0.54 2.27 3.40
CA TRP A 129 -1.37 1.24 2.79
C TRP A 129 -1.76 0.14 3.77
N ILE A 130 -2.97 -0.35 3.60
CA ILE A 130 -3.54 -1.50 4.28
C ILE A 130 -3.36 -2.71 3.38
N GLU A 131 -2.81 -3.77 3.95
CA GLU A 131 -2.83 -5.10 3.33
C GLU A 131 -4.08 -5.84 3.81
N LEU A 132 -4.86 -6.39 2.90
CA LEU A 132 -5.99 -7.28 3.20
C LEU A 132 -5.78 -8.64 2.55
N ASP A 133 -6.24 -9.71 3.21
CA ASP A 133 -6.48 -11.00 2.56
C ASP A 133 -7.94 -11.10 2.09
N ASN A 134 -8.40 -12.30 1.73
CA ASN A 134 -9.77 -12.56 1.30
C ASN A 134 -10.84 -12.31 2.38
N LEU A 135 -10.47 -12.09 3.64
CA LEU A 135 -11.40 -12.02 4.77
C LEU A 135 -11.29 -10.72 5.56
N ARG A 136 -10.08 -10.18 5.74
CA ARG A 136 -9.84 -9.08 6.68
C ARG A 136 -8.59 -8.26 6.35
N PRO A 137 -8.48 -7.05 6.91
CA PRO A 137 -7.22 -6.34 7.00
C PRO A 137 -6.20 -7.09 7.87
N LEU A 138 -4.93 -7.03 7.48
CA LEU A 138 -3.82 -7.72 8.12
C LEU A 138 -2.82 -6.77 8.74
N THR A 139 -2.42 -5.72 8.00
CA THR A 139 -1.41 -4.77 8.45
C THR A 139 -1.63 -3.38 7.89
N LEU A 140 -1.13 -2.37 8.60
CA LEU A 140 -0.92 -1.03 8.08
C LEU A 140 0.57 -0.78 7.87
N SER A 141 0.96 -0.35 6.68
CA SER A 141 2.31 0.09 6.37
C SER A 141 2.37 1.59 6.12
N LEU A 142 3.51 2.19 6.46
CA LEU A 142 3.88 3.56 6.21
C LEU A 142 5.16 3.59 5.37
N GLY A 143 5.25 4.52 4.44
CA GLY A 143 6.45 4.82 3.65
C GLY A 143 6.72 6.33 3.66
N VAL A 144 7.92 6.73 4.05
CA VAL A 144 8.35 8.13 4.12
C VAL A 144 9.74 8.30 3.51
N ARG A 145 9.93 9.38 2.75
CA ARG A 145 11.26 9.79 2.29
C ARG A 145 12.02 10.42 3.45
N LEU A 146 13.07 9.75 3.90
CA LEU A 146 13.85 10.16 5.07
C LEU A 146 14.65 11.47 4.86
N HIS A 147 15.10 11.75 3.63
CA HIS A 147 15.81 12.99 3.33
C HIS A 147 14.86 14.20 3.38
N GLY A 148 15.12 15.09 4.34
CA GLY A 148 14.29 16.26 4.61
C GLY A 148 13.00 15.92 5.37
N LEU A 149 12.97 14.79 6.09
CA LEU A 149 11.86 14.44 6.96
C LEU A 149 11.98 15.14 8.31
N ASP A 150 11.04 16.02 8.61
CA ASP A 150 10.95 16.69 9.91
C ASP A 150 10.28 15.76 10.92
N ASN A 151 9.05 15.33 10.63
CA ASN A 151 8.29 14.41 11.48
C ASN A 151 7.66 13.24 10.69
N PRO A 152 7.91 11.97 11.06
CA PRO A 152 7.29 10.82 10.38
C PRO A 152 5.77 10.76 10.51
N ALA A 153 5.17 11.40 11.51
CA ALA A 153 3.72 11.47 11.69
C ALA A 153 3.00 12.31 10.61
N GLU A 154 3.73 13.08 9.81
CA GLU A 154 3.18 13.79 8.63
C GLU A 154 2.54 12.85 7.60
N VAL A 155 2.87 11.55 7.66
CA VAL A 155 2.21 10.52 6.85
C VAL A 155 0.71 10.38 7.16
N ALA A 156 0.25 10.96 8.29
CA ALA A 156 -1.16 11.05 8.69
C ALA A 156 -2.08 11.59 7.57
N GLU A 157 -1.61 12.59 6.82
CA GLU A 157 -2.34 13.21 5.70
C GLU A 157 -2.60 12.25 4.53
N ARG A 158 -1.92 11.10 4.57
CA ARG A 158 -1.98 10.03 3.57
C ARG A 158 -2.49 8.73 4.17
N LEU A 159 -3.11 8.74 5.35
CA LEU A 159 -3.86 7.60 5.84
C LEU A 159 -4.95 7.19 4.85
N PRO A 160 -5.25 5.89 4.70
CA PRO A 160 -6.30 5.46 3.79
C PRO A 160 -7.65 5.93 4.30
N LYS A 161 -8.67 5.97 3.43
CA LYS A 161 -9.97 6.55 3.76
C LYS A 161 -10.57 5.96 5.05
N PHE A 162 -10.33 4.68 5.29
CA PHE A 162 -10.76 3.98 6.50
C PHE A 162 -10.16 4.51 7.81
N LEU A 163 -8.98 5.15 7.80
CA LEU A 163 -8.29 5.58 9.02
C LEU A 163 -8.17 7.09 9.16
N ILE A 164 -8.27 7.85 8.07
CA ILE A 164 -7.90 9.27 8.08
C ILE A 164 -8.72 10.11 9.06
N HIS A 165 -10.05 9.91 9.14
CA HIS A 165 -10.92 10.62 10.09
C HIS A 165 -10.85 10.08 11.52
N ARG A 166 -10.23 8.90 11.70
CA ARG A 166 -9.96 8.28 13.01
C ARG A 166 -8.62 8.71 13.59
N ASN A 167 -7.83 9.54 12.90
CA ASN A 167 -6.61 10.10 13.47
C ASN A 167 -6.90 11.25 14.46
N THR A 168 -7.64 10.93 15.51
CA THR A 168 -8.06 11.86 16.58
C THR A 168 -7.78 11.25 17.96
N PRO A 169 -7.60 12.06 19.01
CA PRO A 169 -7.37 11.57 20.37
C PRO A 169 -8.38 10.50 20.81
N GLY A 170 -7.88 9.43 21.42
CA GLY A 170 -8.68 8.26 21.83
C GLY A 170 -8.62 7.09 20.84
N ASN A 171 -8.30 7.33 19.57
CA ASN A 171 -8.12 6.26 18.59
C ASN A 171 -6.69 5.70 18.60
N ARG A 172 -6.55 4.39 18.43
CA ARG A 172 -5.25 3.71 18.46
C ARG A 172 -4.29 4.15 17.36
N ILE A 173 -4.81 4.44 16.17
CA ILE A 173 -3.99 4.98 15.06
C ILE A 173 -3.38 6.34 15.41
N HIS A 174 -4.12 7.19 16.13
CA HIS A 174 -3.61 8.47 16.59
C HIS A 174 -2.49 8.29 17.61
N THR A 175 -2.69 7.43 18.61
CA THR A 175 -1.68 7.09 19.62
C THR A 175 -0.41 6.53 18.96
N PHE A 176 -0.57 5.62 18.01
CA PHE A 176 0.55 5.04 17.27
C PHE A 176 1.39 6.10 16.54
N LEU A 177 0.75 7.05 15.85
CA LEU A 177 1.48 8.12 15.14
C LEU A 177 2.16 9.11 16.12
N GLN A 178 1.55 9.38 17.27
CA GLN A 178 2.17 10.19 18.32
C GLN A 178 3.40 9.50 18.91
N ASP A 179 3.33 8.20 19.18
CA ASP A 179 4.47 7.44 19.69
C ASP A 179 5.58 7.33 18.64
N LEU A 180 5.24 7.22 17.36
CA LEU A 180 6.20 7.29 16.26
C LEU A 180 6.94 8.64 16.22
N SER A 181 6.21 9.75 16.38
CA SER A 181 6.83 11.08 16.49
C SER A 181 7.76 11.18 17.70
N LYS A 182 7.30 10.76 18.89
CA LYS A 182 8.11 10.81 20.13
C LYS A 182 9.38 9.97 20.02
N SER A 183 9.27 8.76 19.45
CA SER A 183 10.42 7.88 19.23
C SER A 183 11.42 8.48 18.24
N TRP A 184 10.94 9.15 17.19
CA TRP A 184 11.80 9.86 16.25
C TRP A 184 12.56 11.02 16.92
N ASP A 185 11.88 11.81 17.76
CA ASP A 185 12.46 12.98 18.44
C ASP A 185 13.48 12.60 19.51
N SER A 186 13.22 11.52 20.26
CA SER A 186 14.18 11.00 21.26
C SER A 186 15.50 10.53 20.63
N HIS A 187 15.51 10.22 19.34
CA HIS A 187 16.70 9.81 18.58
C HIS A 187 17.31 10.94 17.75
N SER A 188 17.01 12.22 18.03
CA SER A 188 17.58 13.37 17.32
C SER A 188 19.12 13.39 17.30
N GLY A 189 19.79 12.81 18.29
CA GLY A 189 21.25 12.65 18.33
C GLY A 189 21.82 11.82 17.17
N TYR A 190 21.03 10.93 16.56
CA TYR A 190 21.46 10.14 15.39
C TYR A 190 21.52 10.96 14.09
N ARG A 191 21.12 12.23 14.08
CA ARG A 191 21.19 13.11 12.89
C ARG A 191 22.60 13.15 12.29
N VAL A 192 23.64 13.08 13.13
CA VAL A 192 25.06 13.08 12.69
C VAL A 192 25.43 11.84 11.88
N PHE A 193 24.72 10.73 12.06
CA PHE A 193 24.94 9.48 11.32
C PHE A 193 23.98 9.28 10.14
N GLY A 194 23.12 10.28 9.89
CA GLY A 194 22.17 10.30 8.79
C GLY A 194 20.77 9.80 9.16
N PRO A 195 19.76 10.17 8.35
CA PRO A 195 18.35 9.97 8.69
C PRO A 195 17.95 8.48 8.66
N SER A 196 18.64 7.65 7.88
CA SER A 196 18.43 6.19 7.86
C SER A 196 18.79 5.51 9.18
N GLN A 197 19.86 5.94 9.85
CA GLN A 197 20.22 5.41 11.17
C GLN A 197 19.24 5.88 12.25
N ARG A 198 18.86 7.16 12.22
CA ARG A 198 17.82 7.71 13.10
C ARG A 198 16.49 6.95 12.95
N TRP A 199 16.09 6.64 11.71
CA TRP A 199 14.87 5.86 11.44
C TRP A 199 14.95 4.47 12.05
N ARG A 200 16.05 3.75 11.81
CA ARG A 200 16.25 2.40 12.37
C ARG A 200 16.19 2.42 13.89
N ALA A 201 16.83 3.39 14.54
CA ALA A 201 16.81 3.51 16.00
C ALA A 201 15.38 3.78 16.53
N ALA A 202 14.69 4.77 15.95
CA ALA A 202 13.30 5.10 16.32
C ALA A 202 12.33 3.92 16.13
N VAL A 203 12.41 3.23 14.98
CA VAL A 203 11.60 2.03 14.71
C VAL A 203 11.93 0.89 15.66
N ASN A 204 13.20 0.71 16.03
CA ASN A 204 13.60 -0.32 16.98
C ASN A 204 13.03 -0.05 18.38
N SER A 205 13.07 1.18 18.88
CA SER A 205 12.46 1.51 20.18
C SER A 205 10.93 1.39 20.18
N LEU A 206 10.26 1.60 19.04
CA LEU A 206 8.81 1.39 18.95
C LEU A 206 8.40 -0.08 19.08
N ARG A 207 9.29 -1.03 18.77
CA ARG A 207 8.99 -2.46 18.85
C ARG A 207 8.68 -2.93 20.26
N ASP A 208 9.13 -2.20 21.27
CA ASP A 208 8.87 -2.53 22.67
C ASP A 208 7.40 -2.30 23.05
N SER A 209 6.71 -1.40 22.33
CA SER A 209 5.33 -1.00 22.63
C SER A 209 4.33 -1.36 21.52
N TRP A 210 4.80 -1.64 20.31
CA TRP A 210 3.94 -1.86 19.13
C TRP A 210 4.37 -3.10 18.32
N PRO A 211 3.43 -3.92 17.83
CA PRO A 211 3.72 -5.13 17.06
C PRO A 211 4.13 -4.80 15.61
N ILE A 212 5.37 -4.34 15.44
CA ILE A 212 5.95 -4.00 14.15
C ILE A 212 6.48 -5.25 13.44
N VAL A 213 5.98 -5.51 12.23
CA VAL A 213 6.26 -6.75 11.46
C VAL A 213 7.33 -6.60 10.38
N ASN A 214 8.01 -5.46 10.30
CA ASN A 214 9.06 -5.25 9.29
C ASN A 214 10.25 -6.22 9.45
N LYS A 215 10.79 -6.71 8.32
CA LYS A 215 12.16 -7.26 8.28
C LYS A 215 13.17 -6.18 8.71
N GLN A 216 14.22 -6.55 9.42
CA GLN A 216 15.25 -5.61 9.90
C GLN A 216 15.83 -4.78 8.73
N HIS A 217 16.24 -3.54 9.01
CA HIS A 217 16.99 -2.63 8.11
C HIS A 217 16.25 -1.86 7.01
N ARG A 218 14.90 -1.91 6.93
CA ARG A 218 14.15 -1.10 5.95
C ARG A 218 14.19 0.38 6.31
N GLU A 219 14.74 1.18 5.40
CA GLU A 219 14.79 2.63 5.51
C GLU A 219 13.47 3.23 5.05
N GLY A 220 12.88 4.13 5.85
CA GLY A 220 11.68 4.88 5.49
C GLY A 220 10.38 4.06 5.43
N GLU A 221 10.42 2.74 5.65
CA GLU A 221 9.21 1.92 5.75
C GLU A 221 9.02 1.41 7.19
N LEU A 222 7.76 1.38 7.65
CA LEU A 222 7.31 0.74 8.89
C LEU A 222 6.03 -0.04 8.60
N THR A 223 5.87 -1.24 9.14
CA THR A 223 4.59 -1.97 9.09
C THR A 223 4.20 -2.48 10.46
N ILE A 224 2.93 -2.31 10.82
CA ILE A 224 2.33 -2.73 12.09
C ILE A 224 1.17 -3.69 11.84
N GLU A 225 0.95 -4.63 12.77
CA GLU A 225 -0.24 -5.49 12.75
C GLU A 225 -1.53 -4.66 12.84
N TRP A 226 -2.52 -5.01 12.02
CA TRP A 226 -3.78 -4.29 11.96
C TRP A 226 -4.52 -4.31 13.31
N SER A 227 -4.50 -5.43 14.02
CA SER A 227 -5.16 -5.60 15.32
C SER A 227 -4.75 -4.56 16.37
N ALA A 228 -3.53 -4.02 16.28
CA ALA A 228 -3.03 -3.00 17.20
C ALA A 228 -3.65 -1.62 16.96
N ILE A 229 -4.08 -1.33 15.73
CA ILE A 229 -4.59 -0.02 15.30
C ILE A 229 -6.02 -0.06 14.77
N ALA A 230 -6.62 -1.26 14.74
CA ALA A 230 -8.00 -1.46 14.33
C ALA A 230 -8.91 -0.57 15.19
N PRO A 231 -9.87 0.14 14.56
CA PRO A 231 -10.92 0.83 15.30
C PRO A 231 -11.73 -0.18 16.13
N ASP A 232 -12.20 0.26 17.29
CA ASP A 232 -13.13 -0.50 18.13
C ASP A 232 -14.51 -0.66 17.44
#